data_AF-A0AAD6ZIC0-F1
#
_entry.id   AF-A0AAD6ZIC0-F1
#
_cell.length_a   1.000
_cell.length_b   1.000
_cell.length_c   1.000
_cell.angle_alpha   90.00
_cell.angle_beta   90.00
_cell.angle_gamma   90.00
#
_symmetry.space_group_name_H-M   'P 1'
#
loop_
_entity.id
_entity.type
_entity.pdbx_description
1 polymer ?
#
loop_
_entity_poly.entity_id
_entity_poly.type
_entity_poly.pdbx_seq_one_letter_code
_entity_poly.pdbx_strand_id
1 'polypeptide(L)'
;MELKACAWACSDESWAVPNASILPTFLRHLLEGDLKGFQADLCDLTSPDSDLDLEWNVDVEIIRQRDKTLYSIRPCGSEHSGHSILLESAATVLQILRSGWGRDFALLIRNLVELGAEFHPSWKGPAHCAPLTPPSINTLGRRPASYKLTLVDFGVYVQRRDAFLCSPRGCAALFYGGIVRRLAHLAIPDFQDIACLDPSEDILKAGACVLNGNGEEALWHEALTLAEIDPICRVYSAEDGQQLKYISWWPTPTAFWSSGLNMGWWNANCERWFVKRMKDIEGKSAKLYTYPEWKNKIRFSTSARKVSLKNDDLSAQYLAVRLQI
;
A
#
# COMPACT_ATOMS: atom_id res chain seq x y z
N MET A 1 -10.63 4.26 29.19
CA MET A 1 -10.77 4.15 27.72
C MET A 1 -10.13 2.82 27.35
N GLU A 2 -10.90 1.74 27.47
CA GLU A 2 -10.41 0.39 27.13
C GLU A 2 -10.40 0.27 25.60
N LEU A 3 -9.21 0.25 25.02
CA LEU A 3 -9.04 -0.11 23.62
C LEU A 3 -9.37 -1.60 23.51
N LYS A 4 -10.51 -1.93 22.89
CA LYS A 4 -10.86 -3.30 22.54
C LYS A 4 -9.74 -3.88 21.68
N ALA A 5 -8.98 -4.82 22.25
CA ALA A 5 -8.09 -5.65 21.48
C ALA A 5 -8.94 -6.45 20.48
N CYS A 6 -8.82 -6.12 19.18
CA CYS A 6 -9.38 -6.94 18.12
C CYS A 6 -8.70 -8.32 18.17
N ALA A 7 -9.36 -9.27 18.83
CA ALA A 7 -9.07 -10.69 18.72
C ALA A 7 -9.50 -11.14 17.33
N TRP A 8 -8.62 -10.98 16.33
CA TRP A 8 -8.73 -11.74 15.10
C TRP A 8 -8.15 -13.12 15.37
N ALA A 9 -9.05 -14.08 15.51
CA ALA A 9 -8.76 -15.48 15.63
C ALA A 9 -7.98 -15.94 14.39
N CYS A 10 -6.76 -16.40 14.64
CA CYS A 10 -6.03 -17.23 13.70
C CYS A 10 -6.69 -18.61 13.72
N SER A 11 -7.77 -18.79 12.96
CA SER A 11 -8.43 -20.09 12.78
C SER A 11 -8.81 -20.26 11.31
N ASP A 12 -7.95 -20.91 10.54
CA ASP A 12 -8.18 -22.31 10.19
C ASP A 12 -7.00 -22.88 9.39
N GLU A 13 -6.58 -24.07 9.79
CA GLU A 13 -5.57 -24.89 9.14
C GLU A 13 -6.14 -25.48 7.85
N SER A 14 -5.75 -24.96 6.68
CA SER A 14 -5.83 -25.72 5.42
C SER A 14 -4.88 -25.26 4.31
N TRP A 15 -3.74 -24.64 4.66
CA TRP A 15 -2.61 -24.58 3.73
C TRP A 15 -1.74 -25.81 3.95
N ALA A 16 -2.09 -26.93 3.34
CA ALA A 16 -1.13 -28.01 3.16
C ALA A 16 0.06 -27.42 2.39
N VAL A 17 1.15 -27.14 3.10
CA VAL A 17 2.38 -26.61 2.49
C VAL A 17 2.84 -27.66 1.48
N PRO A 18 2.94 -27.32 0.18
CA PRO A 18 3.49 -28.24 -0.80
C PRO A 18 4.86 -28.71 -0.30
N ASN A 19 5.16 -29.99 -0.53
CA ASN A 19 6.38 -30.70 -0.15
C ASN A 19 7.57 -29.75 0.11
N ALA A 20 8.07 -29.68 1.34
CA ALA A 20 9.01 -28.63 1.79
C ALA A 20 10.32 -28.54 0.97
N SER A 21 10.60 -29.51 0.11
CA SER A 21 11.69 -29.51 -0.88
C SER A 21 11.44 -28.64 -2.13
N ILE A 22 10.18 -28.31 -2.44
CA ILE A 22 9.78 -27.55 -3.63
C ILE A 22 9.98 -26.05 -3.42
N LEU A 23 9.65 -25.53 -2.22
CA LEU A 23 9.73 -24.10 -1.90
C LEU A 23 11.14 -23.51 -2.11
N PRO A 24 12.24 -24.14 -1.64
CA PRO A 24 13.59 -23.64 -1.87
C PRO A 24 13.99 -23.65 -3.34
N THR A 25 13.44 -24.59 -4.12
CA THR A 25 13.72 -24.72 -5.56
C THR A 25 12.97 -23.66 -6.35
N PHE A 26 11.68 -23.46 -6.10
CA PHE A 26 10.89 -22.39 -6.72
C PHE A 26 11.49 -21.01 -6.44
N LEU A 27 11.82 -20.71 -5.18
CA LEU A 27 12.42 -19.42 -4.83
C LEU A 27 13.77 -19.20 -5.50
N ARG A 28 14.54 -20.26 -5.78
CA ARG A 28 15.78 -20.17 -6.56
C ARG A 28 15.48 -19.77 -8.01
N HIS A 29 14.60 -20.51 -8.68
CA HIS A 29 14.20 -20.21 -10.07
C HIS A 29 13.62 -18.79 -10.21
N LEU A 30 12.76 -18.40 -9.25
CA LEU A 30 12.20 -17.06 -9.19
C LEU A 30 13.32 -16.02 -9.12
N LEU A 31 14.27 -16.16 -8.18
CA LEU A 31 15.38 -15.22 -8.01
C LEU A 31 16.34 -15.18 -9.20
N GLU A 32 16.55 -16.30 -9.88
CA GLU A 32 17.34 -16.39 -11.11
C GLU A 32 16.60 -15.78 -12.31
N GLY A 33 15.27 -15.66 -12.22
CA GLY A 33 14.44 -15.13 -13.29
C GLY A 33 14.26 -16.09 -14.46
N ASP A 34 14.61 -17.36 -14.27
CA ASP A 34 14.41 -18.41 -15.25
C ASP A 34 13.29 -19.33 -14.79
N LEU A 35 12.07 -19.00 -15.23
CA LEU A 35 10.89 -19.83 -15.03
C LEU A 35 10.75 -20.92 -16.11
N LYS A 36 11.55 -20.90 -17.19
CA LYS A 36 11.42 -21.85 -18.31
C LYS A 36 11.80 -23.28 -17.90
N GLY A 37 12.71 -23.41 -16.93
CA GLY A 37 13.10 -24.68 -16.35
C GLY A 37 12.24 -25.14 -15.17
N PHE A 38 11.27 -24.32 -14.72
CA PHE A 38 10.40 -24.67 -13.61
C PHE A 38 9.16 -25.42 -14.09
N GLN A 39 8.70 -26.37 -13.29
CA GLN A 39 7.54 -27.20 -13.62
C GLN A 39 6.30 -26.32 -13.85
N ALA A 40 5.70 -26.42 -15.05
CA ALA A 40 4.63 -25.53 -15.50
C ALA A 40 3.34 -25.66 -14.66
N ASP A 41 3.08 -26.86 -14.12
CA ASP A 41 1.98 -27.14 -13.18
C ASP A 41 2.16 -26.46 -11.81
N LEU A 42 3.37 -25.98 -11.50
CA LEU A 42 3.69 -25.30 -10.24
C LEU A 42 3.84 -23.79 -10.40
N CYS A 43 3.78 -23.25 -11.62
CA CYS A 43 3.84 -21.82 -11.90
C CYS A 43 2.85 -21.44 -12.99
N ASP A 44 1.79 -20.76 -12.59
CA ASP A 44 0.71 -20.31 -13.48
C ASP A 44 1.16 -19.29 -14.56
N LEU A 45 2.32 -18.65 -14.39
CA LEU A 45 2.91 -17.79 -15.42
C LEU A 45 3.46 -18.58 -16.63
N THR A 46 3.74 -19.86 -16.46
CA THR A 46 4.27 -20.76 -17.50
C THR A 46 3.35 -21.93 -17.81
N SER A 47 2.28 -22.11 -17.04
CA SER A 47 1.24 -23.11 -17.28
C SER A 47 0.48 -22.81 -18.58
N PRO A 48 0.31 -23.79 -19.48
CA PRO A 48 -0.52 -23.62 -20.68
C PRO A 48 -2.03 -23.59 -20.38
N ASP A 49 -2.44 -24.06 -19.19
CA ASP A 49 -3.83 -24.10 -18.73
C ASP A 49 -4.05 -23.12 -17.57
N SER A 50 -3.39 -21.97 -17.62
CA SER A 50 -3.47 -20.98 -16.55
C SER A 50 -4.84 -20.28 -16.53
N ASP A 51 -5.39 -20.03 -15.34
CA ASP A 51 -6.55 -19.14 -15.18
C ASP A 51 -6.26 -17.73 -15.71
N LEU A 52 -4.97 -17.35 -15.84
CA LEU A 52 -4.55 -16.10 -16.46
C LEU A 52 -4.79 -16.06 -17.98
N ASP A 53 -4.96 -17.20 -18.63
CA ASP A 53 -5.21 -17.29 -20.07
C ASP A 53 -6.71 -17.23 -20.43
N LEU A 54 -7.59 -17.29 -19.41
CA LEU A 54 -9.03 -17.07 -19.56
C LEU A 54 -9.35 -15.60 -19.89
N GLU A 55 -10.58 -15.34 -20.35
CA GLU A 55 -11.08 -13.97 -20.49
C GLU A 55 -11.15 -13.29 -19.12
N TRP A 56 -10.58 -12.09 -19.04
CA TRP A 56 -10.55 -11.34 -17.80
C TRP A 56 -11.85 -10.57 -17.59
N ASN A 57 -12.29 -10.48 -16.34
CA ASN A 57 -13.41 -9.62 -15.96
C ASN A 57 -13.01 -8.14 -15.82
N VAL A 58 -11.77 -7.80 -16.17
CA VAL A 58 -11.26 -6.43 -16.18
C VAL A 58 -10.52 -6.14 -17.48
N ASP A 59 -10.60 -4.88 -17.91
CA ASP A 59 -9.69 -4.31 -18.88
C ASP A 59 -8.43 -3.84 -18.17
N VAL A 60 -7.27 -4.15 -18.75
CA VAL A 60 -5.96 -3.74 -18.25
C VAL A 60 -5.26 -2.90 -19.30
N GLU A 61 -4.90 -1.67 -18.94
CA GLU A 61 -4.14 -0.76 -19.79
C GLU A 61 -2.81 -0.40 -19.14
N ILE A 62 -1.70 -0.50 -19.89
CA ILE A 62 -0.38 -0.11 -19.42
C ILE A 62 -0.14 1.36 -19.75
N ILE A 63 0.07 2.18 -18.72
CA ILE A 63 0.41 3.59 -18.82
C ILE A 63 1.88 3.77 -18.47
N ARG A 64 2.69 4.21 -19.44
CA ARG A 64 4.11 4.48 -19.24
C ARG A 64 4.34 5.96 -18.94
N GLN A 65 4.86 6.26 -17.76
CA GLN A 65 5.40 7.57 -17.40
C GLN A 65 6.94 7.53 -17.38
N ARG A 66 7.57 8.72 -17.36
CA ARG A 66 9.03 8.88 -17.56
C ARG A 66 9.90 7.89 -16.78
N ASP A 67 9.54 7.59 -15.53
CA ASP A 67 10.29 6.72 -14.62
C ASP A 67 9.46 5.56 -14.05
N LYS A 68 8.20 5.39 -14.47
CA LYS A 68 7.27 4.44 -13.87
C LYS A 68 6.33 3.79 -14.89
N THR A 69 5.98 2.54 -14.63
CA THR A 69 4.89 1.83 -15.30
C THR A 69 3.70 1.77 -14.36
N LEU A 70 2.55 2.21 -14.85
CA LEU A 70 1.28 2.11 -14.15
C LEU A 70 0.36 1.17 -14.93
N TYR A 71 -0.52 0.49 -14.21
CA TYR A 71 -1.58 -0.33 -14.76
C TYR A 71 -2.92 0.30 -14.40
N SER A 72 -3.70 0.69 -15.41
CA SER A 72 -5.08 1.12 -15.24
C SER A 72 -6.00 -0.09 -15.40
N ILE A 73 -6.79 -0.35 -14.37
CA ILE A 73 -7.73 -1.48 -14.29
C ILE A 73 -9.15 -0.95 -14.30
N ARG A 74 -9.99 -1.50 -15.17
CA ARG A 74 -11.42 -1.16 -15.27
C ARG A 74 -12.27 -2.44 -15.29
N PRO A 75 -13.37 -2.53 -14.54
CA PRO A 75 -14.36 -3.59 -14.74
C PRO A 75 -14.81 -3.66 -16.21
N CYS A 76 -14.89 -4.86 -16.79
CA CYS A 76 -15.37 -4.98 -18.17
C CYS A 76 -16.79 -4.42 -18.31
N GLY A 77 -17.04 -3.70 -19.41
CA GLY A 77 -18.32 -3.03 -19.66
C GLY A 77 -18.50 -1.69 -18.93
N SER A 78 -17.51 -1.22 -18.16
CA SER A 78 -17.53 0.12 -17.54
C SER A 78 -16.81 1.19 -18.37
N GLU A 79 -16.69 1.01 -19.68
CA GLU A 79 -15.92 1.87 -20.59
C GLU A 79 -16.31 3.36 -20.52
N HIS A 80 -17.59 3.62 -20.26
CA HIS A 80 -18.15 4.97 -20.21
C HIS A 80 -18.11 5.61 -18.81
N SER A 81 -17.75 4.88 -17.75
CA SER A 81 -17.76 5.43 -16.39
C SER A 81 -16.68 6.49 -16.17
N GLY A 82 -15.59 6.43 -16.95
CA GLY A 82 -14.42 7.29 -16.74
C GLY A 82 -13.66 6.98 -15.44
N HIS A 83 -14.02 5.92 -14.72
CA HIS A 83 -13.38 5.48 -13.49
C HIS A 83 -12.40 4.34 -13.78
N SER A 84 -11.24 4.36 -13.13
CA SER A 84 -10.28 3.25 -13.19
C SER A 84 -9.48 3.14 -11.90
N ILE A 85 -8.83 2.01 -11.66
CA ILE A 85 -7.87 1.84 -10.57
C ILE A 85 -6.46 1.84 -11.14
N LEU A 86 -5.61 2.72 -10.62
CA LEU A 86 -4.19 2.78 -10.94
C LEU A 86 -3.40 1.93 -9.96
N LEU A 87 -2.49 1.11 -10.48
CA LEU A 87 -1.57 0.26 -9.73
C LEU A 87 -0.15 0.45 -10.23
N GLU A 88 0.83 0.48 -9.34
CA GLU A 88 2.27 0.38 -9.71
C GLU A 88 2.73 -1.08 -9.79
N SER A 89 2.14 -1.98 -8.99
CA SER A 89 2.57 -3.37 -8.86
C SER A 89 1.89 -4.29 -9.88
N ALA A 90 2.68 -4.86 -10.78
CA ALA A 90 2.23 -5.88 -11.72
C ALA A 90 1.77 -7.16 -11.00
N ALA A 91 2.42 -7.53 -9.89
CA ALA A 91 2.01 -8.68 -9.09
C ALA A 91 0.60 -8.49 -8.50
N THR A 92 0.25 -7.26 -8.13
CA THR A 92 -1.10 -6.94 -7.63
C THR A 92 -2.13 -7.01 -8.76
N VAL A 93 -1.78 -6.59 -9.98
CA VAL A 93 -2.64 -6.79 -11.16
C VAL A 93 -2.91 -8.28 -11.38
N LEU A 94 -1.88 -9.13 -11.38
CA LEU A 94 -2.10 -10.57 -11.52
C LEU A 94 -2.93 -11.16 -10.38
N GLN A 95 -2.79 -10.65 -9.16
CA GLN A 95 -3.65 -11.06 -8.05
C GLN A 95 -5.14 -10.74 -8.32
N ILE A 96 -5.44 -9.58 -8.89
CA ILE A 96 -6.81 -9.19 -9.30
C ILE A 96 -7.35 -10.18 -10.33
N LEU A 97 -6.55 -10.48 -11.36
CA LEU A 97 -6.92 -11.40 -12.44
C LEU A 97 -7.22 -12.80 -11.90
N ARG A 98 -6.29 -13.38 -11.14
CA ARG A 98 -6.43 -14.70 -10.49
C ARG A 98 -7.66 -14.80 -9.62
N SER A 99 -8.01 -13.72 -8.94
CA SER A 99 -9.11 -13.72 -7.98
C SER A 99 -10.47 -13.38 -8.62
N GLY A 100 -10.49 -13.01 -9.90
CA GLY A 100 -11.71 -12.65 -10.62
C GLY A 100 -12.44 -11.43 -10.04
N TRP A 101 -11.72 -10.49 -9.41
CA TRP A 101 -12.32 -9.34 -8.71
C TRP A 101 -12.97 -8.29 -9.62
N GLY A 102 -12.95 -8.49 -10.94
CA GLY A 102 -13.33 -7.49 -11.95
C GLY A 102 -14.81 -7.19 -12.15
N ARG A 103 -15.73 -7.84 -11.43
CA ARG A 103 -17.17 -7.75 -11.73
C ARG A 103 -17.78 -6.38 -11.43
N ASP A 104 -17.23 -5.67 -10.46
CA ASP A 104 -17.75 -4.39 -9.97
C ASP A 104 -16.61 -3.54 -9.39
N PHE A 105 -16.70 -2.23 -9.58
CA PHE A 105 -15.66 -1.29 -9.15
C PHE A 105 -15.55 -1.21 -7.62
N ALA A 106 -16.69 -1.19 -6.92
CA ALA A 106 -16.68 -1.16 -5.46
C ALA A 106 -16.14 -2.47 -4.89
N LEU A 107 -16.51 -3.63 -5.45
CA LEU A 107 -15.92 -4.92 -5.05
C LEU A 107 -14.39 -4.93 -5.22
N LEU A 108 -13.88 -4.41 -6.34
CA LEU A 108 -12.45 -4.31 -6.59
C LEU A 108 -11.75 -3.45 -5.53
N ILE A 109 -12.32 -2.27 -5.20
CA ILE A 109 -11.82 -1.40 -4.13
C ILE A 109 -11.83 -2.13 -2.79
N ARG A 110 -12.96 -2.70 -2.37
CA ARG A 110 -13.09 -3.40 -1.07
C ARG A 110 -12.01 -4.47 -0.91
N ASN A 111 -11.78 -5.27 -1.95
CA ASN A 111 -10.78 -6.33 -1.92
C ASN A 111 -9.34 -5.80 -1.87
N LEU A 112 -9.02 -4.74 -2.62
CA LEU A 112 -7.69 -4.12 -2.60
C LEU A 112 -7.39 -3.43 -1.26
N VAL A 113 -8.38 -2.72 -0.71
CA VAL A 113 -8.26 -2.16 0.63
C VAL A 113 -8.04 -3.29 1.61
N GLU A 114 -8.85 -4.34 1.61
CA GLU A 114 -8.73 -5.47 2.54
C GLU A 114 -7.33 -6.09 2.49
N LEU A 115 -6.86 -6.40 1.29
CA LEU A 115 -5.53 -6.92 0.99
C LEU A 115 -4.42 -5.99 1.53
N GLY A 116 -4.69 -4.69 1.62
CA GLY A 116 -3.73 -3.67 2.03
C GLY A 116 -2.63 -3.45 1.00
N ALA A 117 -2.97 -3.64 -0.27
CA ALA A 117 -2.14 -3.24 -1.39
C ALA A 117 -2.20 -1.72 -1.58
N GLU A 118 -1.19 -1.16 -2.25
CA GLU A 118 -1.21 0.23 -2.70
C GLU A 118 -1.90 0.29 -4.07
N PHE A 119 -2.90 1.16 -4.20
CA PHE A 119 -3.68 1.35 -5.41
C PHE A 119 -4.34 2.72 -5.36
N HIS A 120 -4.77 3.27 -6.50
CA HIS A 120 -5.41 4.58 -6.53
C HIS A 120 -6.66 4.56 -7.41
N PRO A 121 -7.87 4.64 -6.82
CA PRO A 121 -9.07 4.97 -7.58
C PRO A 121 -8.85 6.29 -8.32
N SER A 122 -9.26 6.34 -9.57
CA SER A 122 -8.96 7.45 -10.48
C SER A 122 -10.12 7.78 -11.39
N TRP A 123 -10.18 9.05 -11.78
CA TRP A 123 -11.24 9.66 -12.57
C TRP A 123 -10.64 10.44 -13.73
N LYS A 124 -11.29 10.36 -14.89
CA LYS A 124 -10.93 11.23 -16.02
C LYS A 124 -11.15 12.69 -15.66
N GLY A 125 -10.18 13.53 -16.00
CA GLY A 125 -10.24 14.97 -15.81
C GLY A 125 -9.29 15.73 -16.75
N PRO A 126 -9.26 17.07 -16.64
CA PRO A 126 -8.43 17.89 -17.52
C PRO A 126 -6.94 17.62 -17.31
N ALA A 127 -6.13 17.74 -18.36
CA ALA A 127 -4.68 17.55 -18.30
C ALA A 127 -3.93 18.61 -17.47
N HIS A 128 -4.59 19.72 -17.12
CA HIS A 128 -3.98 20.81 -16.37
C HIS A 128 -4.00 20.54 -14.87
N CYS A 129 -2.83 20.27 -14.31
CA CYS A 129 -2.69 20.03 -12.87
C CYS A 129 -2.26 21.30 -12.16
N ALA A 130 -3.10 21.81 -11.25
CA ALA A 130 -2.68 22.83 -10.30
C ALA A 130 -1.79 22.18 -9.23
N PRO A 131 -0.73 22.85 -8.77
CA PRO A 131 0.09 22.33 -7.69
C PRO A 131 -0.75 22.16 -6.42
N LEU A 132 -0.57 21.00 -5.77
CA LEU A 132 -1.09 20.69 -4.45
C LEU A 132 -0.77 21.84 -3.49
N THR A 133 -1.78 22.57 -3.02
CA THR A 133 -1.59 23.45 -1.86
C THR A 133 -1.81 22.59 -0.62
N PRO A 134 -0.75 22.21 0.12
CA PRO A 134 -0.94 21.37 1.30
C PRO A 134 -1.79 22.14 2.32
N PRO A 135 -2.83 21.50 2.90
CA PRO A 135 -3.55 22.11 4.01
C PRO A 135 -2.57 22.39 5.15
N SER A 136 -2.83 23.46 5.92
CA SER A 136 -2.05 23.75 7.13
C SER A 136 -2.33 22.68 8.16
N ILE A 137 -1.38 21.77 8.37
CA ILE A 137 -1.52 20.69 9.33
C ILE A 137 -0.81 21.07 10.62
N ASN A 138 -1.59 21.05 11.70
CA ASN A 138 -1.10 21.17 13.06
C ASN A 138 -0.24 19.95 13.41
N THR A 139 1.08 20.07 13.22
CA THR A 139 2.03 19.10 13.75
C THR A 139 1.84 18.94 15.27
N LEU A 140 2.33 17.84 15.83
CA LEU A 140 2.27 17.57 17.27
C LEU A 140 3.21 18.45 18.11
N GLY A 141 3.86 19.42 17.47
CA GLY A 141 4.71 20.44 18.08
C GLY A 141 6.16 19.99 18.24
N ARG A 142 7.03 20.94 18.59
CA ARG A 142 8.43 20.66 18.90
C ARG A 142 8.57 20.13 20.33
N ARG A 143 9.57 19.27 20.54
CA ARG A 143 9.95 18.76 21.88
C ARG A 143 11.47 18.88 22.06
N PRO A 144 11.96 19.16 23.28
CA PRO A 144 13.40 19.09 23.57
C PRO A 144 13.95 17.69 23.28
N ALA A 145 15.22 17.57 22.87
CA ALA A 145 15.84 16.25 22.65
C ALA A 145 15.85 15.33 23.87
N SER A 146 15.83 15.90 25.08
CA SER A 146 15.75 15.15 26.33
C SER A 146 14.33 14.70 26.71
N TYR A 147 13.30 15.12 25.96
CA TYR A 147 11.91 14.82 26.29
C TYR A 147 11.61 13.32 26.14
N LYS A 148 11.17 12.71 27.24
CA LYS A 148 10.75 11.31 27.27
C LYS A 148 9.25 11.23 27.04
N LEU A 149 8.89 10.62 25.91
CA LEU A 149 7.50 10.45 25.54
C LEU A 149 6.79 9.44 26.42
N THR A 150 5.54 9.74 26.72
CA THR A 150 4.67 8.98 27.62
C THR A 150 3.50 8.36 26.86
N LEU A 151 2.72 7.52 27.53
CA LEU A 151 1.45 7.03 26.99
C LEU A 151 0.43 8.16 26.77
N VAL A 152 0.52 9.25 27.54
CA VAL A 152 -0.34 10.42 27.32
C VAL A 152 -0.01 11.07 25.98
N ASP A 153 1.28 11.21 25.67
CA ASP A 153 1.72 11.73 24.37
C ASP A 153 1.27 10.82 23.21
N PHE A 154 1.31 9.50 23.41
CA PHE A 154 0.79 8.55 22.42
C PHE A 154 -0.73 8.69 22.24
N GLY A 155 -1.50 8.83 23.33
CA GLY A 155 -2.95 9.04 23.27
C GLY A 155 -3.33 10.32 22.54
N VAL A 156 -2.62 11.43 22.78
CA VAL A 156 -2.81 12.70 22.05
C VAL A 156 -2.49 12.53 20.56
N TYR A 157 -1.43 11.81 20.24
CA TYR A 157 -1.10 11.48 18.85
C TYR A 157 -2.23 10.67 18.18
N VAL A 158 -2.70 9.60 18.82
CA VAL A 158 -3.78 8.75 18.30
C VAL A 158 -5.04 9.57 18.06
N GLN A 159 -5.44 10.41 19.02
CA GLN A 159 -6.61 11.27 18.88
C GLN A 159 -6.51 12.20 17.65
N ARG A 160 -5.36 12.85 17.44
CA ARG A 160 -5.18 13.77 16.29
C ARG A 160 -5.10 13.03 14.97
N ARG A 161 -4.40 11.89 14.96
CA ARG A 161 -4.29 11.02 13.78
C ARG A 161 -5.67 10.55 13.36
N ASP A 162 -6.45 10.00 14.29
CA ASP A 162 -7.76 9.43 14.00
C ASP A 162 -8.76 10.51 13.58
N ALA A 163 -8.70 11.69 14.20
CA ALA A 163 -9.49 12.84 13.76
C ALA A 163 -9.20 13.24 12.29
N PHE A 164 -7.93 13.18 11.87
CA PHE A 164 -7.57 13.41 10.47
C PHE A 164 -8.02 12.25 9.57
N LEU A 165 -7.73 11.01 9.93
CA LEU A 165 -8.06 9.82 9.14
C LEU A 165 -9.57 9.67 8.92
N CYS A 166 -10.39 10.06 9.89
CA CYS A 166 -11.86 10.06 9.77
C CYS A 166 -12.41 11.28 9.00
N SER A 167 -11.58 12.20 8.52
CA SER A 167 -12.01 13.26 7.61
C SER A 167 -12.12 12.74 6.17
N PRO A 168 -12.93 13.38 5.30
CA PRO A 168 -13.02 12.99 3.89
C PRO A 168 -11.64 12.87 3.22
N ARG A 169 -10.75 13.83 3.50
CA ARG A 169 -9.38 13.83 2.97
C ARG A 169 -8.50 12.74 3.55
N GLY A 170 -8.65 12.43 4.84
CA GLY A 170 -7.85 11.41 5.51
C GLY A 170 -8.16 9.99 5.05
N CYS A 171 -9.35 9.76 4.50
CA CYS A 171 -9.75 8.45 3.97
C CYS A 171 -8.86 7.97 2.82
N ALA A 172 -8.24 8.89 2.08
CA ALA A 172 -7.23 8.56 1.06
C ALA A 172 -6.05 7.74 1.59
N ALA A 173 -5.79 7.74 2.91
CA ALA A 173 -4.80 6.88 3.54
C ALA A 173 -5.10 5.38 3.37
N LEU A 174 -6.35 4.98 3.09
CA LEU A 174 -6.73 3.60 2.80
C LEU A 174 -6.10 3.07 1.51
N PHE A 175 -5.68 3.95 0.60
CA PHE A 175 -5.14 3.65 -0.73
C PHE A 175 -3.61 3.47 -0.74
N TYR A 176 -2.91 3.89 0.32
CA TYR A 176 -1.43 3.91 0.39
C TYR A 176 -0.76 2.56 0.66
N GLY A 177 -1.54 1.50 0.87
CA GLY A 177 -1.04 0.22 1.37
C GLY A 177 -0.21 0.35 2.65
N GLY A 178 0.49 -0.74 3.00
CA GLY A 178 1.51 -0.73 4.05
C GLY A 178 1.06 -0.14 5.40
N ILE A 179 1.97 0.59 6.06
CA ILE A 179 1.72 1.12 7.41
C ILE A 179 0.66 2.23 7.44
N VAL A 180 0.59 3.09 6.40
CA VAL A 180 -0.38 4.19 6.36
C VAL A 180 -1.80 3.63 6.26
N ARG A 181 -2.04 2.69 5.32
CA ARG A 181 -3.32 1.99 5.23
C ARG A 181 -3.66 1.25 6.51
N ARG A 182 -2.68 0.58 7.15
CA ARG A 182 -2.97 -0.15 8.39
C ARG A 182 -3.42 0.76 9.53
N LEU A 183 -2.84 1.96 9.64
CA LEU A 183 -3.24 2.97 10.61
C LEU A 183 -4.62 3.56 10.27
N ALA A 184 -4.90 3.78 8.99
CA ALA A 184 -6.23 4.16 8.50
C ALA A 184 -7.30 3.12 8.84
N HIS A 185 -7.05 1.84 8.53
CA HIS A 185 -7.91 0.72 8.91
C HIS A 185 -8.15 0.65 10.43
N LEU A 186 -7.15 0.96 11.26
CA LEU A 186 -7.35 0.99 12.71
C LEU A 186 -8.31 2.11 13.17
N ALA A 187 -8.29 3.25 12.48
CA ALA A 187 -9.00 4.46 12.89
C ALA A 187 -10.41 4.58 12.28
N ILE A 188 -10.60 4.11 11.05
CA ILE A 188 -11.81 4.29 10.25
C ILE A 188 -12.72 3.07 10.39
N PRO A 189 -13.90 3.21 11.02
CA PRO A 189 -14.92 2.16 11.00
C PRO A 189 -15.43 1.92 9.57
N ASP A 190 -15.85 0.69 9.27
CA ASP A 190 -16.44 0.32 7.97
C ASP A 190 -15.58 0.77 6.77
N PHE A 191 -14.26 0.72 6.95
CA PHE A 191 -13.27 1.27 6.00
C PHE A 191 -13.42 0.75 4.56
N GLN A 192 -13.96 -0.46 4.37
CA GLN A 192 -14.24 -1.03 3.06
C GLN A 192 -15.29 -0.22 2.30
N ASP A 193 -16.38 0.15 2.98
CA ASP A 193 -17.45 0.95 2.38
C ASP A 193 -17.06 2.42 2.28
N ILE A 194 -16.34 2.96 3.27
CA ILE A 194 -15.79 4.32 3.22
C ILE A 194 -14.85 4.50 2.02
N ALA A 195 -14.02 3.50 1.71
CA ALA A 195 -13.13 3.56 0.55
C ALA A 195 -13.86 3.58 -0.80
N CYS A 196 -15.12 3.16 -0.85
CA CYS A 196 -15.94 3.13 -2.06
C CYS A 196 -16.74 4.42 -2.28
N LEU A 197 -16.66 5.38 -1.37
CA LEU A 197 -17.31 6.67 -1.53
C LEU A 197 -16.66 7.46 -2.68
N ASP A 198 -17.44 8.37 -3.26
CA ASP A 198 -16.95 9.32 -4.25
C ASP A 198 -15.76 10.12 -3.70
N PRO A 199 -14.83 10.55 -4.58
CA PRO A 199 -13.65 11.27 -4.16
C PRO A 199 -14.02 12.59 -3.49
N SER A 200 -13.09 13.13 -2.69
CA SER A 200 -13.25 14.49 -2.17
C SER A 200 -13.49 15.48 -3.31
N GLU A 201 -14.40 16.45 -3.11
CA GLU A 201 -14.67 17.54 -4.06
C GLU A 201 -13.40 18.31 -4.49
N ASP A 202 -12.35 18.24 -3.67
CA ASP A 202 -11.07 18.89 -3.92
C ASP A 202 -10.06 18.02 -4.69
N ILE A 203 -10.43 16.86 -5.25
CA ILE A 203 -9.49 16.00 -6.00
C ILE A 203 -8.82 16.73 -7.18
N LEU A 204 -9.51 17.66 -7.84
CA LEU A 204 -8.93 18.46 -8.93
C LEU A 204 -7.99 19.58 -8.44
N LYS A 205 -8.05 19.94 -7.15
CA LYS A 205 -7.19 20.96 -6.51
C LYS A 205 -6.04 20.34 -5.72
N ALA A 206 -6.26 19.16 -5.15
CA ALA A 206 -5.43 18.52 -4.16
C ALA A 206 -5.16 17.02 -4.44
N GLY A 207 -5.51 16.53 -5.63
CA GLY A 207 -5.15 15.20 -6.12
C GLY A 207 -3.85 15.20 -6.93
N ALA A 208 -3.41 14.00 -7.28
CA ALA A 208 -2.36 13.79 -8.27
C ALA A 208 -2.99 13.37 -9.60
N CYS A 209 -2.24 13.54 -10.69
CA CYS A 209 -2.73 13.28 -12.03
C CYS A 209 -1.70 12.48 -12.83
N VAL A 210 -2.18 11.57 -13.66
CA VAL A 210 -1.40 10.80 -14.61
C VAL A 210 -1.84 11.21 -16.01
N LEU A 211 -0.93 11.87 -16.76
CA LEU A 211 -1.21 12.22 -18.15
C LEU A 211 -1.35 10.95 -18.98
N ASN A 212 -2.37 10.92 -19.84
CA ASN A 212 -2.45 9.92 -20.89
C ASN A 212 -1.43 10.23 -22.00
N GLY A 213 -1.17 9.26 -22.89
CA GLY A 213 -0.16 9.40 -23.95
C GLY A 213 -0.43 10.51 -24.97
N ASN A 214 -1.66 11.04 -25.05
CA ASN A 214 -2.03 12.11 -25.98
C ASN A 214 -1.96 13.53 -25.36
N GLY A 215 -1.81 13.64 -24.03
CA GLY A 215 -1.65 14.90 -23.31
C GLY A 215 -2.92 15.75 -23.20
N GLU A 216 -4.08 15.26 -23.65
CA GLU A 216 -5.36 15.98 -23.64
C GLU A 216 -6.22 15.60 -22.42
N GLU A 217 -6.07 14.39 -21.89
CA GLU A 217 -6.78 13.93 -20.69
C GLU A 217 -5.80 13.43 -19.61
N ALA A 218 -6.21 13.52 -18.35
CA ALA A 218 -5.47 12.95 -17.23
C ALA A 218 -6.37 12.07 -16.37
N LEU A 219 -5.77 11.03 -15.79
CA LEU A 219 -6.37 10.24 -14.72
C LEU A 219 -5.99 10.87 -13.39
N TRP A 220 -6.98 11.48 -12.73
CA TRP A 220 -6.85 12.11 -11.43
C TRP A 220 -7.10 11.10 -10.33
N HIS A 221 -6.29 11.12 -9.28
CA HIS A 221 -6.49 10.27 -8.12
C HIS A 221 -6.16 11.00 -6.83
N GLU A 222 -6.74 10.52 -5.73
CA GLU A 222 -6.38 11.06 -4.42
C GLU A 222 -4.95 10.67 -4.05
N ALA A 223 -4.19 11.66 -3.59
CA ALA A 223 -2.83 11.48 -3.11
C ALA A 223 -2.61 12.40 -1.92
N LEU A 224 -2.22 11.82 -0.79
CA LEU A 224 -1.76 12.54 0.39
C LEU A 224 -0.38 13.17 0.16
N THR A 225 -0.24 14.40 0.58
CA THR A 225 1.04 15.11 0.65
C THR A 225 1.92 14.54 1.76
N LEU A 226 3.23 14.82 1.70
CA LEU A 226 4.12 14.49 2.81
C LEU A 226 3.70 15.18 4.12
N ALA A 227 3.11 16.38 4.04
CA ALA A 227 2.57 17.09 5.19
C ALA A 227 1.37 16.37 5.83
N GLU A 228 0.63 15.56 5.06
CA GLU A 228 -0.49 14.73 5.52
C GLU A 228 -0.04 13.34 6.00
N ILE A 229 0.95 12.75 5.34
CA ILE A 229 1.53 11.46 5.73
C ILE A 229 2.32 11.57 7.03
N ASP A 230 3.07 12.66 7.22
CA ASP A 230 3.88 12.87 8.40
C ASP A 230 3.06 12.84 9.69
N PRO A 231 1.96 13.56 9.92
CA PRO A 231 1.17 13.44 11.14
C PRO A 231 0.52 12.05 11.31
N ILE A 232 0.33 11.28 10.23
CA ILE A 232 -0.15 9.90 10.33
C ILE A 232 0.92 9.01 10.98
N CYS A 233 2.18 9.09 10.53
CA CYS A 233 3.25 8.20 11.01
C CYS A 233 4.14 8.79 12.11
N ARG A 234 4.39 10.09 12.03
CA ARG A 234 5.47 10.89 12.65
C ARG A 234 4.91 11.98 13.56
N VAL A 235 5.67 12.29 14.61
CA VAL A 235 5.15 13.13 15.67
C VAL A 235 6.11 14.22 16.16
N TYR A 236 7.44 14.05 16.16
CA TYR A 236 8.30 15.03 16.85
C TYR A 236 9.54 15.44 16.07
N SER A 237 9.81 16.75 16.08
CA SER A 237 11.16 17.29 15.93
C SER A 237 11.78 17.44 17.32
N ALA A 238 12.82 16.66 17.59
CA ALA A 238 13.70 16.85 18.73
C ALA A 238 14.78 17.88 18.36
N GLU A 239 14.85 19.00 19.06
CA GLU A 239 15.95 19.97 18.94
C GLU A 239 17.16 19.45 19.73
N ASP A 240 18.22 19.09 19.01
CA ASP A 240 19.54 18.76 19.57
C ASP A 240 20.52 19.87 19.15
N GLY A 241 20.48 21.00 19.87
CA GLY A 241 21.24 22.20 19.51
C GLY A 241 20.72 22.85 18.22
N GLN A 242 21.43 22.67 17.09
CA GLN A 242 21.13 23.30 15.79
C GLN A 242 20.40 22.39 14.77
N GLN A 243 20.29 21.08 15.02
CA GLN A 243 19.69 20.14 14.06
C GLN A 243 18.34 19.59 14.56
N LEU A 244 17.31 19.66 13.70
CA LEU A 244 16.05 18.98 13.95
C LEU A 244 16.20 17.47 13.67
N LYS A 245 15.98 16.64 14.70
CA LYS A 245 15.86 15.20 14.56
C LYS A 245 14.38 14.81 14.49
N TYR A 246 13.98 14.15 13.42
CA TYR A 246 12.61 13.64 13.27
C TYR A 246 12.49 12.23 13.83
N ILE A 247 11.62 12.04 14.83
CA ILE A 247 11.33 10.75 15.46
C ILE A 247 9.84 10.42 15.37
N SER A 248 9.53 9.14 15.23
CA SER A 248 8.16 8.68 14.94
C SER A 248 7.77 7.41 15.68
N TRP A 249 6.45 7.26 15.93
CA TRP A 249 5.85 6.04 16.49
C TRP A 249 5.86 4.89 15.50
N TRP A 250 5.75 5.23 14.20
CA TRP A 250 5.69 4.32 13.07
C TRP A 250 6.75 4.66 12.01
N PRO A 251 7.20 3.67 11.21
CA PRO A 251 8.03 3.95 10.06
C PRO A 251 7.30 4.87 9.07
N THR A 252 8.04 5.71 8.36
CA THR A 252 7.50 6.43 7.19
C THR A 252 7.21 5.43 6.06
N PRO A 253 6.35 5.77 5.07
CA PRO A 253 6.12 4.92 3.90
C PRO A 253 7.42 4.50 3.22
N THR A 254 8.34 5.44 2.99
CA THR A 254 9.65 5.14 2.39
C THR A 254 10.46 4.14 3.21
N ALA A 255 10.45 4.24 4.55
CA ALA A 255 11.13 3.27 5.40
C ALA A 255 10.45 1.89 5.30
N PHE A 256 9.12 1.84 5.29
CA PHE A 256 8.34 0.61 5.17
C PHE A 256 8.52 -0.06 3.80
N TRP A 257 8.40 0.68 2.70
CA TRP A 257 8.55 0.16 1.34
C TRP A 257 9.96 -0.39 1.08
N SER A 258 10.96 0.15 1.75
CA SER A 258 12.35 -0.34 1.64
C SER A 258 12.66 -1.54 2.55
N SER A 259 11.70 -1.98 3.35
CA SER A 259 11.85 -2.99 4.38
C SER A 259 11.52 -4.41 3.88
N GLY A 260 11.91 -5.44 4.65
CA GLY A 260 11.52 -6.82 4.36
C GLY A 260 10.08 -7.16 4.74
N LEU A 261 9.31 -6.21 5.30
CA LEU A 261 7.85 -6.36 5.45
C LEU A 261 7.10 -6.08 4.15
N ASN A 262 7.66 -5.23 3.29
CA ASN A 262 7.01 -4.85 2.04
C ASN A 262 7.12 -6.00 1.03
N MET A 263 6.00 -6.70 0.85
CA MET A 263 5.83 -7.77 -0.14
C MET A 263 4.78 -7.40 -1.20
N GLY A 264 4.45 -6.10 -1.33
CA GLY A 264 3.38 -5.58 -2.20
C GLY A 264 2.03 -5.38 -1.49
N TRP A 265 1.75 -6.12 -0.42
CA TRP A 265 0.53 -5.98 0.37
C TRP A 265 0.71 -6.30 1.86
N TRP A 266 -0.34 -6.07 2.66
CA TRP A 266 -0.33 -6.27 4.10
C TRP A 266 -0.56 -7.74 4.47
N ASN A 267 0.52 -8.49 4.68
CA ASN A 267 0.47 -9.92 5.02
C ASN A 267 0.55 -10.19 6.54
N ALA A 268 0.46 -11.48 6.92
CA ALA A 268 0.54 -11.92 8.31
C ALA A 268 1.84 -11.50 9.05
N ASN A 269 2.96 -11.36 8.34
CA ASN A 269 4.20 -10.85 8.96
C ASN A 269 4.08 -9.37 9.32
N CYS A 270 3.45 -8.56 8.47
CA CYS A 270 3.14 -7.17 8.73
C CYS A 270 2.27 -7.05 9.98
N GLU A 271 1.19 -7.84 10.07
CA GLU A 271 0.28 -7.80 11.21
C GLU A 271 0.96 -8.26 12.51
N ARG A 272 1.73 -9.36 12.49
CA ARG A 272 2.50 -9.80 13.66
C ARG A 272 3.45 -8.71 14.15
N TRP A 273 4.15 -8.04 13.24
CA TRP A 273 5.03 -6.94 13.60
C TRP A 273 4.26 -5.75 14.18
N PHE A 274 3.14 -5.37 13.57
CA PHE A 274 2.31 -4.25 14.00
C PHE A 274 1.71 -4.48 15.40
N VAL A 275 1.10 -5.64 15.61
CA VAL A 275 0.53 -6.04 16.91
C VAL A 275 1.61 -6.09 17.99
N LYS A 276 2.79 -6.65 17.67
CA LYS A 276 3.92 -6.63 18.61
C LYS A 276 4.33 -5.19 18.95
N ARG A 277 4.42 -4.30 17.94
CA ARG A 277 4.78 -2.90 18.15
C ARG A 277 3.74 -2.17 19.01
N MET A 278 2.44 -2.41 18.80
CA MET A 278 1.37 -1.89 19.65
C MET A 278 1.54 -2.33 21.11
N LYS A 279 1.79 -3.63 21.35
CA LYS A 279 2.06 -4.15 22.70
C LYS A 279 3.29 -3.51 23.34
N ASP A 280 4.36 -3.30 22.56
CA ASP A 280 5.56 -2.61 23.04
C ASP A 280 5.24 -1.15 23.45
N ILE A 281 4.34 -0.46 22.71
CA ILE A 281 3.89 0.90 23.04
C ILE A 281 3.09 0.90 24.33
N GLU A 282 2.06 0.07 24.42
CA GLU A 282 1.18 -0.05 25.60
C GLU A 282 1.96 -0.48 26.86
N GLY A 283 2.89 -1.40 26.71
CA GLY A 283 3.79 -1.88 27.76
C GLY A 283 4.89 -0.88 28.17
N LYS A 284 4.90 0.34 27.61
CA LYS A 284 5.90 1.39 27.86
C LYS A 284 7.35 0.98 27.56
N SER A 285 7.55 -0.04 26.72
CA SER A 285 8.87 -0.53 26.31
C SER A 285 9.29 0.01 24.94
N ALA A 286 8.34 0.56 24.16
CA ALA A 286 8.60 1.14 22.86
C ALA A 286 9.44 2.41 22.95
N LYS A 287 10.48 2.47 22.12
CA LYS A 287 11.19 3.71 21.80
C LYS A 287 10.65 4.30 20.51
N LEU A 288 10.73 5.63 20.38
CA LEU A 288 10.64 6.25 19.07
C LEU A 288 11.92 6.02 18.29
N TYR A 289 11.79 6.06 16.97
CA TYR A 289 12.91 5.88 16.08
C TYR A 289 12.95 7.00 15.03
N THR A 290 14.17 7.39 14.69
CA THR A 290 14.49 8.17 13.50
C THR A 290 14.32 7.31 12.24
N TYR A 291 14.33 7.94 11.07
CA TYR A 291 14.26 7.22 9.79
C TYR A 291 15.36 6.15 9.63
N PRO A 292 16.66 6.41 9.90
CA PRO A 292 17.69 5.37 9.80
C PRO A 292 17.49 4.23 10.81
N GLU A 293 17.06 4.55 12.03
CA GLU A 293 16.76 3.52 13.04
C GLU A 293 15.59 2.65 12.63
N TRP A 294 14.54 3.23 12.04
CA TRP A 294 13.45 2.46 11.45
C TRP A 294 13.96 1.50 10.39
N LYS A 295 14.73 1.99 9.39
CA LYS A 295 15.29 1.12 8.34
C LYS A 295 16.03 -0.08 8.91
N ASN A 296 16.77 0.09 10.00
CA ASN A 296 17.46 -1.01 10.68
C ASN A 296 16.49 -1.94 11.43
N LYS A 297 15.49 -1.39 12.13
CA LYS A 297 14.53 -2.16 12.93
C LYS A 297 13.56 -2.99 12.12
N ILE A 298 13.19 -2.53 10.93
CA ILE A 298 12.26 -3.23 10.03
C ILE A 298 12.96 -3.83 8.82
N ARG A 299 14.30 -3.84 8.76
CA ARG A 299 15.03 -4.41 7.61
C ARG A 299 14.58 -5.83 7.30
N PHE A 300 14.42 -6.66 8.34
CA PHE A 300 14.15 -8.09 8.25
C PHE A 300 15.01 -8.78 7.16
N SER A 301 14.49 -9.81 6.50
CA SER A 301 15.22 -10.55 5.46
C SER A 301 15.33 -9.73 4.17
N THR A 302 16.56 -9.47 3.74
CA THR A 302 16.82 -8.86 2.43
C THR A 302 16.38 -9.78 1.28
N SER A 303 16.39 -11.10 1.48
CA SER A 303 15.93 -12.07 0.48
C SER A 303 14.42 -11.97 0.22
N ALA A 304 13.61 -11.69 1.25
CA ALA A 304 12.17 -11.51 1.09
C ALA A 304 11.86 -10.35 0.12
N ARG A 305 12.57 -9.23 0.29
CA ARG A 305 12.46 -8.09 -0.64
C ARG A 305 12.89 -8.45 -2.06
N LYS A 306 14.00 -9.18 -2.23
CA LYS A 306 14.46 -9.62 -3.56
C LYS A 306 13.41 -10.49 -4.26
N VAL A 307 12.83 -11.43 -3.53
CA VAL A 307 11.74 -12.29 -4.00
C VAL A 307 10.54 -11.46 -4.43
N SER A 308 10.10 -10.49 -3.61
CA SER A 308 8.97 -9.62 -3.95
C SER A 308 9.21 -8.78 -5.20
N LEU A 309 10.38 -8.14 -5.31
CA LEU A 309 10.73 -7.34 -6.50
C LEU A 309 10.75 -8.21 -7.75
N LYS A 310 11.35 -9.40 -7.63
CA LYS A 310 11.47 -10.31 -8.77
C LYS A 310 10.13 -10.91 -9.21
N ASN A 311 9.24 -11.18 -8.26
CA ASN A 311 7.86 -11.57 -8.54
C ASN A 311 7.12 -10.47 -9.32
N ASP A 312 7.30 -9.21 -8.92
CA ASP A 312 6.70 -8.07 -9.63
C ASP A 312 7.27 -7.91 -11.04
N ASP A 313 8.61 -8.01 -11.21
CA ASP A 313 9.27 -7.98 -12.52
C ASP A 313 8.74 -9.07 -13.48
N LEU A 314 8.63 -10.30 -13.00
CA LEU A 314 8.13 -11.43 -13.81
C LEU A 314 6.63 -11.26 -14.13
N SER A 315 5.86 -10.71 -13.21
CA SER A 315 4.45 -10.36 -13.44
C SER A 315 4.32 -9.28 -14.52
N ALA A 316 5.20 -8.27 -14.51
CA ALA A 316 5.23 -7.22 -15.52
C ALA A 316 5.60 -7.75 -16.91
N GLN A 317 6.55 -8.68 -16.98
CA GLN A 317 6.93 -9.35 -18.23
C GLN A 317 5.77 -10.16 -18.81
N TYR A 318 5.07 -10.92 -17.97
CA TYR A 318 3.89 -11.68 -18.39
C TYR A 318 2.80 -10.75 -18.97
N LEU A 319 2.47 -9.67 -18.25
CA LEU A 319 1.46 -8.70 -18.69
C LEU A 319 1.82 -8.02 -20.01
N ALA A 320 3.09 -7.66 -20.22
CA ALA A 320 3.55 -7.04 -21.47
C ALA A 320 3.33 -7.97 -22.67
N VAL A 321 3.72 -9.25 -22.55
CA VAL A 321 3.52 -10.26 -23.60
C VAL A 321 2.03 -10.48 -23.87
N ARG A 322 1.23 -10.64 -22.83
CA ARG A 322 -0.20 -10.95 -22.95
C ARG A 322 -1.00 -9.81 -23.57
N LEU A 323 -0.67 -8.56 -23.24
CA LEU A 323 -1.31 -7.37 -23.79
C LEU A 323 -0.79 -6.99 -25.19
N GLN A 324 0.15 -7.77 -25.75
CA GLN A 324 0.75 -7.57 -27.08
C GLN A 324 1.46 -6.21 -27.23
N ILE A 325 2.16 -5.75 -26.18
CA ILE A 325 2.89 -4.47 -26.14
C ILE A 325 4.38 -4.68 -25.88
#